data_AF-A0A9D4X867-F1
#
_entry.id   AF-A0A9D4X867-F1
#
_cell.length_a   1.000
_cell.length_b   1.000
_cell.length_c   1.000
_cell.angle_alpha   90.00
_cell.angle_beta   90.00
_cell.angle_gamma   90.00
#
_symmetry.space_group_name_H-M   'P 1'
#
loop_
_entity.id
_entity.type
_entity.pdbx_description
1 polymer ?
#
loop_
_entity_poly.entity_id
_entity_poly.type
_entity_poly.pdbx_seq_one_letter_code
_entity_poly.pdbx_strand_id
1 'polypeptide(L)'
;MLGNIGYSGSFLSIVVAIAVFGIRHDCFLFHSNNSRVEYNNSGQHGRAEERNHGVVVGEEPEQSADSAVVFVHGGATAAARTEKRMCSAAAVCRGRRSGGGGGGCFTKENEEGGGGCFTKENEERFCFVFLIPCSFNLKGGGLIHKGFVYRSQRQFIPRSKVGVIRAVAIPLEPAPVESAEYRKELAERYGFNQIGEPLPDTVTLKDVITSLPKKVFEIDDVKAWKTVLISATSYALGLLMISKAPWYLLPLAWAWTGTAVTGFFVIGHDCAHKSFSTNKLVEDIVGTLAFLPLIYPYEPWRFKHDKHHAKTNMLKEDTAWQPVWKDEFESNPLLRKAIINGYGPLRCWMSIAHWLVVHFDLTKFRPNEVKRVKISLACVFAFIAIGWPLIIYKTGIMGWIKFWLMPWLGYHFWMSTFTMVHHTAPHIPFKYSEEWNAAQAQLNGTVHCAYPQWIEILCHDINVHIPHHISPKIPSYNLRAAHKSLQENWGKYLNEASWNWRLMKTILTVCHVYDKEQNYVSFDEVAPEESGSIKFLKKVMPDYA
;
A
#
# COMPACT_ATOMS: atom_id res chain seq x y z
N MET A 1 -49.91 14.76 -1.61
CA MET A 1 -49.95 13.61 -2.54
C MET A 1 -48.55 13.06 -2.67
N LEU A 2 -48.34 11.87 -2.11
CA LEU A 2 -47.12 11.08 -2.23
C LEU A 2 -47.07 10.47 -3.63
N GLY A 3 -45.92 10.56 -4.30
CA GLY A 3 -45.71 9.99 -5.63
C GLY A 3 -44.24 9.71 -5.90
N ASN A 4 -43.84 8.49 -5.58
CA ASN A 4 -42.62 7.75 -5.95
C ASN A 4 -41.63 8.43 -6.91
N ILE A 5 -40.45 8.77 -6.41
CA ILE A 5 -39.22 8.84 -7.21
C ILE A 5 -38.38 7.64 -6.79
N GLY A 6 -38.33 6.64 -7.66
CA GLY A 6 -37.52 5.44 -7.49
C GLY A 6 -36.03 5.80 -7.50
N TYR A 7 -35.36 5.62 -6.35
CA TYR A 7 -33.91 5.61 -6.29
C TYR A 7 -33.40 4.22 -6.70
N SER A 8 -33.25 3.99 -8.01
CA SER A 8 -32.58 2.79 -8.52
C SER A 8 -31.09 3.05 -8.74
N GLY A 9 -30.25 2.48 -7.87
CA GLY A 9 -28.93 1.92 -8.20
C GLY A 9 -27.80 2.79 -8.77
N SER A 10 -28.02 4.07 -9.09
CA SER A 10 -27.12 4.84 -9.95
C SER A 10 -26.28 5.90 -9.22
N PHE A 11 -26.52 6.13 -7.94
CA PHE A 11 -25.93 7.25 -7.20
C PHE A 11 -24.46 7.02 -6.86
N LEU A 12 -24.09 5.78 -6.52
CA LEU A 12 -22.72 5.40 -6.18
C LEU A 12 -21.82 5.39 -7.42
N SER A 13 -22.35 4.93 -8.56
CA SER A 13 -21.66 4.99 -9.85
C SER A 13 -21.39 6.42 -10.29
N ILE A 14 -22.29 7.37 -10.01
CA ILE A 14 -22.12 8.81 -10.31
C ILE A 14 -21.05 9.44 -9.41
N VAL A 15 -20.94 9.05 -8.14
CA VAL A 15 -19.89 9.57 -7.24
C VAL A 15 -18.50 9.05 -7.63
N VAL A 16 -18.37 7.78 -8.02
CA VAL A 16 -17.12 7.22 -8.56
C VAL A 16 -16.79 7.83 -9.90
N ALA A 17 -17.77 7.87 -10.79
CA ALA A 17 -17.69 8.57 -12.06
C ALA A 17 -17.18 9.99 -11.84
N ILE A 18 -17.72 10.79 -10.92
CA ILE A 18 -17.37 12.20 -10.78
C ILE A 18 -16.05 12.44 -10.01
N ALA A 19 -15.72 11.61 -9.02
CA ALA A 19 -14.38 11.61 -8.42
C ALA A 19 -13.28 11.31 -9.46
N VAL A 20 -13.65 10.69 -10.58
CA VAL A 20 -12.76 10.18 -11.63
C VAL A 20 -12.96 10.84 -13.01
N PHE A 21 -14.06 11.52 -13.30
CA PHE A 21 -14.34 12.17 -14.60
C PHE A 21 -13.64 13.53 -14.71
N GLY A 22 -13.06 14.04 -13.63
CA GLY A 22 -12.03 15.08 -13.69
C GLY A 22 -10.69 14.61 -14.28
N ILE A 23 -10.59 13.35 -14.72
CA ILE A 23 -9.37 12.71 -15.26
C ILE A 23 -9.41 12.62 -16.81
N ARG A 24 -10.20 13.47 -17.48
CA ARG A 24 -10.04 13.72 -18.92
C ARG A 24 -9.48 15.12 -19.15
N HIS A 25 -8.17 15.21 -19.33
CA HIS A 25 -7.59 16.27 -20.16
C HIS A 25 -7.61 15.75 -21.60
N ASP A 26 -8.58 16.18 -22.40
CA ASP A 26 -8.38 16.39 -23.83
C ASP A 26 -9.54 17.23 -24.41
N CYS A 27 -9.15 18.42 -24.89
CA CYS A 27 -9.77 19.25 -25.92
C CYS A 27 -11.31 19.30 -26.00
N PHE A 28 -11.92 20.25 -25.29
CA PHE A 28 -13.15 20.92 -25.77
C PHE A 28 -12.78 22.28 -26.36
N LEU A 29 -12.29 22.26 -27.60
CA LEU A 29 -12.36 23.42 -28.49
C LEU A 29 -13.81 23.51 -28.98
N PHE A 30 -14.58 24.43 -28.39
CA PHE A 30 -15.90 24.80 -28.91
C PHE A 30 -15.73 25.40 -30.32
N HIS A 31 -16.03 24.62 -31.36
CA HIS A 31 -16.34 25.16 -32.67
C HIS A 31 -17.74 25.77 -32.62
N SER A 32 -17.78 27.10 -32.44
CA SER A 32 -18.97 27.92 -32.64
C SER A 32 -19.19 28.09 -34.15
N ASN A 33 -20.01 27.24 -34.74
CA ASN A 33 -20.64 27.54 -36.03
C ASN A 33 -21.75 28.56 -35.78
N ASN A 34 -21.49 29.83 -36.11
CA ASN A 34 -22.56 30.80 -36.27
C ASN A 34 -22.45 31.43 -37.66
N SER A 35 -23.28 30.94 -38.56
CA SER A 35 -23.50 31.51 -39.88
C SER A 35 -24.27 32.82 -39.72
N ARG A 36 -23.66 33.94 -40.09
CA ARG A 36 -24.43 35.12 -40.49
C ARG A 36 -23.70 35.92 -41.56
N VAL A 37 -24.45 36.04 -42.65
CA VAL A 37 -24.29 36.90 -43.82
C VAL A 37 -24.10 38.35 -43.39
N GLU A 38 -23.13 39.06 -43.97
CA GLU A 38 -23.36 40.36 -44.64
C GLU A 38 -22.11 40.92 -45.32
N TYR A 39 -22.40 41.66 -46.40
CA TYR A 39 -21.56 42.34 -47.37
C TYR A 39 -20.53 43.32 -46.76
N ASN A 40 -19.34 43.46 -47.38
CA ASN A 40 -19.02 44.70 -48.09
C ASN A 40 -17.70 44.71 -48.87
N ASN A 41 -17.72 45.62 -49.84
CA ASN A 41 -16.78 45.97 -50.89
C ASN A 41 -15.44 46.61 -50.44
N SER A 42 -14.48 46.51 -51.36
CA SER A 42 -13.53 47.54 -51.83
C SER A 42 -12.30 47.96 -51.00
N GLY A 43 -11.19 48.16 -51.74
CA GLY A 43 -10.05 49.01 -51.38
C GLY A 43 -8.73 48.22 -51.20
N GLN A 44 -7.98 47.90 -52.26
CA GLN A 44 -6.86 48.67 -52.86
C GLN A 44 -5.68 49.06 -51.94
N HIS A 45 -4.48 48.89 -52.53
CA HIS A 45 -3.11 49.21 -52.09
C HIS A 45 -2.45 48.21 -51.12
N GLY A 46 -1.23 47.69 -51.34
CA GLY A 46 -0.15 48.01 -52.29
C GLY A 46 1.20 47.97 -51.55
N ARG A 47 2.26 47.46 -52.21
CA ARG A 47 3.70 47.46 -51.83
C ARG A 47 4.13 46.29 -50.90
N ALA A 48 4.92 45.28 -51.27
CA ALA A 48 6.22 45.15 -52.01
C ALA A 48 7.47 45.53 -51.19
N GLU A 49 8.28 44.52 -50.83
CA GLU A 49 9.77 44.43 -50.86
C GLU A 49 10.23 43.17 -50.08
N GLU A 50 10.73 42.12 -50.75
CA GLU A 50 12.14 41.79 -51.09
C GLU A 50 12.92 41.02 -49.99
N ARG A 51 13.21 39.72 -50.22
CA ARG A 51 14.53 39.10 -50.56
C ARG A 51 15.46 38.93 -49.35
N ASN A 52 16.26 37.89 -49.10
CA ASN A 52 16.92 36.80 -49.85
C ASN A 52 17.25 35.67 -48.81
N HIS A 53 17.07 34.38 -49.09
CA HIS A 53 18.02 33.41 -49.69
C HIS A 53 19.33 33.12 -48.92
N GLY A 54 19.57 31.82 -48.65
CA GLY A 54 20.84 31.24 -48.23
C GLY A 54 20.73 29.77 -47.80
N VAL A 55 20.87 28.85 -48.75
CA VAL A 55 21.00 27.37 -48.59
C VAL A 55 22.49 27.00 -48.75
N VAL A 56 22.86 25.79 -48.28
CA VAL A 56 23.98 24.85 -48.68
C VAL A 56 24.67 24.34 -47.40
N VAL A 57 24.45 23.11 -46.92
CA VAL A 57 24.90 21.76 -47.37
C VAL A 57 26.41 21.53 -47.21
N GLY A 58 26.78 20.45 -46.51
CA GLY A 58 27.94 19.62 -46.92
C GLY A 58 28.96 19.23 -45.85
N GLU A 59 28.99 17.92 -45.56
CA GLU A 59 30.17 17.03 -45.44
C GLU A 59 30.81 16.71 -44.07
N GLU A 60 30.85 15.38 -43.80
CA GLU A 60 31.78 14.65 -42.91
C GLU A 60 33.23 14.69 -43.44
N PRO A 61 34.23 14.19 -42.67
CA PRO A 61 34.72 12.83 -42.99
C PRO A 61 35.27 11.97 -41.81
N GLU A 62 35.17 10.65 -42.04
CA GLU A 62 36.14 9.54 -41.88
C GLU A 62 36.91 9.16 -40.58
N GLN A 63 36.76 7.84 -40.29
CA GLN A 63 37.76 6.77 -39.99
C GLN A 63 38.70 6.83 -38.76
N SER A 64 38.65 5.76 -37.94
CA SER A 64 39.80 4.84 -37.75
C SER A 64 39.39 3.54 -37.04
N ALA A 65 39.89 2.41 -37.54
CA ALA A 65 39.79 1.08 -36.97
C ALA A 65 40.86 0.81 -35.90
N ASP A 66 40.59 -0.09 -34.96
CA ASP A 66 41.62 -1.01 -34.44
C ASP A 66 41.01 -2.29 -33.87
N SER A 67 41.66 -3.40 -34.17
CA SER A 67 41.29 -4.77 -33.83
C SER A 67 42.32 -5.35 -32.87
N ALA A 68 41.91 -6.06 -31.81
CA ALA A 68 42.80 -6.95 -31.06
C ALA A 68 42.04 -8.17 -30.53
N VAL A 69 42.44 -9.34 -31.03
CA VAL A 69 42.10 -10.69 -30.58
C VAL A 69 43.26 -11.21 -29.75
N VAL A 70 43.03 -11.72 -28.52
CA VAL A 70 43.97 -12.62 -27.82
C VAL A 70 43.19 -13.70 -27.04
N PHE A 71 43.77 -14.90 -27.08
CA PHE A 71 43.26 -16.22 -26.75
C PHE A 71 43.09 -16.58 -25.26
N VAL A 72 42.29 -17.65 -25.09
CA VAL A 72 42.01 -18.50 -23.92
C VAL A 72 43.25 -19.23 -23.38
N HIS A 73 43.36 -19.32 -22.04
CA HIS A 73 43.91 -20.53 -21.39
C HIS A 73 43.24 -20.82 -20.05
N GLY A 74 42.83 -22.08 -19.89
CA GLY A 74 42.26 -22.63 -18.66
C GLY A 74 43.32 -23.25 -17.75
N GLY A 75 42.93 -23.52 -16.51
CA GLY A 75 43.71 -24.26 -15.54
C GLY A 75 42.89 -24.50 -14.27
N ALA A 76 42.47 -25.75 -14.09
CA ALA A 76 41.81 -26.24 -12.89
C ALA A 76 42.85 -26.61 -11.81
N THR A 77 42.55 -26.35 -10.53
CA THR A 77 42.99 -27.19 -9.40
C THR A 77 42.03 -27.04 -8.22
N ALA A 78 41.95 -28.12 -7.45
CA ALA A 78 40.88 -28.46 -6.52
C ALA A 78 41.20 -28.14 -5.04
N ALA A 79 40.13 -28.17 -4.25
CA ALA A 79 40.02 -28.62 -2.86
C ALA A 79 40.70 -27.80 -1.74
N ALA A 80 39.89 -27.26 -0.83
CA ALA A 80 39.87 -27.73 0.56
C ALA A 80 38.71 -27.10 1.36
N ARG A 81 38.03 -27.99 2.07
CA ARG A 81 36.94 -27.77 3.02
C ARG A 81 37.53 -27.24 4.33
N THR A 82 36.95 -26.19 4.92
CA THR A 82 37.07 -25.96 6.37
C THR A 82 35.88 -25.16 6.87
N GLU A 83 35.03 -25.84 7.63
CA GLU A 83 34.00 -25.24 8.46
C GLU A 83 34.65 -24.44 9.59
N LYS A 84 34.29 -23.17 9.75
CA LYS A 84 34.35 -22.49 11.04
C LYS A 84 33.12 -21.60 11.20
N ARG A 85 32.20 -22.08 12.04
CA ARG A 85 31.18 -21.26 12.70
C ARG A 85 31.88 -20.17 13.51
N MET A 86 31.48 -18.92 13.34
CA MET A 86 31.77 -17.86 14.30
C MET A 86 30.48 -17.07 14.54
N CYS A 87 29.99 -17.19 15.78
CA CYS A 87 28.98 -16.31 16.37
C CYS A 87 29.54 -14.89 16.44
N SER A 88 28.86 -13.92 15.84
CA SER A 88 29.07 -12.51 16.16
C SER A 88 27.96 -12.03 17.09
N ALA A 89 28.30 -11.96 18.38
CA ALA A 89 27.64 -11.09 19.34
C ALA A 89 28.10 -9.64 19.07
N ALA A 90 27.16 -8.75 18.76
CA ALA A 90 27.45 -7.32 18.66
C ALA A 90 27.52 -6.74 20.08
N ALA A 91 28.74 -6.52 20.55
CA ALA A 91 29.04 -5.79 21.78
C ALA A 91 28.72 -4.30 21.62
N VAL A 92 28.03 -3.74 22.60
CA VAL A 92 27.79 -2.31 22.79
C VAL A 92 29.09 -1.66 23.27
N CYS A 93 29.76 -0.92 22.39
CA CYS A 93 30.88 -0.05 22.79
C CYS A 93 30.33 1.24 23.44
N ARG A 94 30.43 1.32 24.77
CA ARG A 94 30.38 2.58 25.51
C ARG A 94 31.72 3.30 25.36
N GLY A 95 31.73 4.41 24.63
CA GLY A 95 32.84 5.37 24.62
C GLY A 95 32.82 6.25 25.86
N ARG A 96 33.82 6.11 26.73
CA ARG A 96 34.20 7.09 27.76
C ARG A 96 34.73 8.36 27.08
N ARG A 97 34.21 9.53 27.45
CA ARG A 97 34.99 10.78 27.48
C ARG A 97 34.91 11.35 28.89
N SER A 98 36.09 11.67 29.41
CA SER A 98 36.39 12.23 30.72
C SER A 98 36.47 13.77 30.67
N GLY A 99 36.12 14.39 31.80
CA GLY A 99 36.36 15.80 32.13
C GLY A 99 35.04 16.58 32.20
N GLY A 100 34.64 17.21 33.30
CA GLY A 100 35.21 17.38 34.63
C GLY A 100 34.37 18.43 35.36
N GLY A 101 34.21 18.28 36.68
CA GLY A 101 33.86 19.38 37.59
C GLY A 101 32.38 19.52 37.98
N GLY A 102 32.11 19.38 39.29
CA GLY A 102 31.13 20.23 39.98
C GLY A 102 29.95 19.54 40.66
N GLY A 103 30.18 19.03 41.88
CA GLY A 103 29.33 19.25 43.07
C GLY A 103 27.91 18.68 43.14
N GLY A 104 27.62 17.92 44.21
CA GLY A 104 26.24 17.68 44.65
C GLY A 104 26.03 16.37 45.39
N CYS A 105 26.38 16.37 46.68
CA CYS A 105 26.12 15.30 47.64
C CYS A 105 24.62 15.14 47.93
N PHE A 106 24.09 13.91 47.99
CA PHE A 106 23.06 13.52 48.96
C PHE A 106 23.07 12.00 49.17
N THR A 107 23.14 11.62 50.43
CA THR A 107 23.24 10.28 51.00
C THR A 107 21.89 9.73 51.45
N LYS A 108 21.74 8.40 51.38
CA LYS A 108 21.16 7.44 52.37
C LYS A 108 20.95 6.11 51.63
N GLU A 109 21.74 5.06 51.88
CA GLU A 109 21.62 4.07 53.00
C GLU A 109 20.19 3.51 53.12
N ASN A 110 19.89 2.24 53.36
CA ASN A 110 20.52 0.91 53.55
C ASN A 110 19.29 -0.02 53.77
N GLU A 111 19.22 -1.29 53.42
CA GLU A 111 19.69 -2.49 54.17
C GLU A 111 19.19 -3.71 53.36
N GLU A 112 20.07 -4.66 53.01
CA GLU A 112 20.24 -5.99 53.64
C GLU A 112 19.09 -6.98 53.41
N GLY A 113 19.26 -8.26 53.09
CA GLY A 113 20.42 -9.15 53.03
C GLY A 113 19.90 -10.60 52.87
N GLY A 114 20.77 -11.55 52.52
CA GLY A 114 20.44 -12.98 52.59
C GLY A 114 21.11 -13.84 51.51
N GLY A 115 22.32 -14.32 51.81
CA GLY A 115 23.05 -15.29 50.99
C GLY A 115 22.66 -16.74 51.26
N GLY A 116 23.03 -17.61 50.32
CA GLY A 116 22.96 -19.07 50.46
C GLY A 116 23.67 -19.74 49.28
N CYS A 117 24.82 -20.36 49.56
CA CYS A 117 25.66 -21.09 48.61
C CYS A 117 25.25 -22.57 48.61
N PHE A 118 25.04 -23.19 47.45
CA PHE A 118 25.21 -24.64 47.26
C PHE A 118 25.56 -24.98 45.81
N THR A 119 26.34 -26.03 45.69
CA THR A 119 27.14 -26.47 44.55
C THR A 119 26.38 -27.21 43.44
N LYS A 120 27.06 -27.27 42.29
CA LYS A 120 27.17 -28.37 41.31
C LYS A 120 26.21 -28.45 40.09
N GLU A 121 26.91 -28.75 38.99
CA GLU A 121 26.55 -29.59 37.85
C GLU A 121 25.86 -28.95 36.62
N ASN A 122 26.64 -28.99 35.53
CA ASN A 122 26.20 -28.97 34.14
C ASN A 122 25.12 -30.03 33.92
N GLU A 123 23.98 -29.65 33.35
CA GLU A 123 23.25 -30.51 32.42
C GLU A 123 22.59 -29.65 31.35
N GLU A 124 23.04 -29.86 30.11
CA GLU A 124 22.20 -29.72 28.93
C GLU A 124 20.99 -30.64 29.08
N ARG A 125 19.76 -30.17 28.79
CA ARG A 125 18.71 -31.09 28.35
C ARG A 125 17.59 -30.40 27.57
N PHE A 126 17.33 -31.05 26.45
CA PHE A 126 16.21 -30.91 25.55
C PHE A 126 14.85 -30.97 26.26
N CYS A 127 13.92 -30.10 25.85
CA CYS A 127 12.50 -30.20 26.20
C CYS A 127 11.84 -31.38 25.47
N PHE A 128 11.35 -32.34 26.24
CA PHE A 128 10.27 -33.25 25.83
C PHE A 128 8.95 -32.78 26.44
N VAL A 129 7.92 -32.87 25.60
CA VAL A 129 6.50 -32.64 25.88
C VAL A 129 5.99 -33.67 26.89
N PHE A 130 5.26 -33.22 27.92
CA PHE A 130 4.25 -34.04 28.59
C PHE A 130 3.03 -33.18 28.97
N LEU A 131 1.88 -33.83 28.87
CA LEU A 131 0.53 -33.29 28.89
C LEU A 131 -0.25 -33.93 30.06
N ILE A 132 -1.29 -33.21 30.54
CA ILE A 132 -2.50 -33.60 31.32
C ILE A 132 -2.31 -34.02 32.82
N PRO A 133 -3.35 -34.14 33.71
CA PRO A 133 -4.82 -34.02 33.55
C PRO A 133 -5.68 -33.40 34.71
N CYS A 134 -7.00 -33.20 34.44
CA CYS A 134 -8.21 -33.51 35.25
C CYS A 134 -9.38 -32.52 34.95
N SER A 135 -10.69 -32.85 34.90
CA SER A 135 -11.45 -34.11 35.04
C SER A 135 -12.98 -33.89 34.86
N PHE A 136 -13.69 -34.90 34.28
CA PHE A 136 -15.11 -35.33 34.42
C PHE A 136 -16.29 -34.43 33.90
N ASN A 137 -17.43 -34.89 33.33
CA ASN A 137 -18.04 -36.24 33.17
C ASN A 137 -19.17 -36.33 32.09
N LEU A 138 -19.21 -37.48 31.36
CA LEU A 138 -20.33 -38.37 30.91
C LEU A 138 -21.56 -37.98 30.05
N LYS A 139 -21.65 -38.61 28.85
CA LYS A 139 -22.64 -39.62 28.33
C LYS A 139 -22.75 -39.49 26.78
N GLY A 140 -22.75 -40.51 25.91
CA GLY A 140 -22.69 -41.97 25.97
C GLY A 140 -23.05 -42.53 24.57
N GLY A 141 -22.54 -43.72 24.20
CA GLY A 141 -22.96 -44.49 23.01
C GLY A 141 -21.81 -44.93 22.10
N GLY A 142 -21.34 -46.17 22.25
CA GLY A 142 -20.16 -46.70 21.55
C GLY A 142 -20.45 -47.57 20.33
N LEU A 143 -19.39 -48.00 19.65
CA LEU A 143 -19.26 -49.32 19.04
C LEU A 143 -17.79 -49.63 18.69
N ILE A 144 -17.45 -50.91 18.82
CA ILE A 144 -16.13 -51.51 19.01
C ILE A 144 -15.44 -51.76 17.66
N HIS A 145 -14.13 -51.51 17.55
CA HIS A 145 -13.28 -52.23 16.58
C HIS A 145 -12.02 -52.80 17.24
N LYS A 146 -11.92 -54.14 17.20
CA LYS A 146 -10.73 -54.95 17.52
C LYS A 146 -9.69 -54.80 16.40
N GLY A 147 -8.43 -54.64 16.76
CA GLY A 147 -7.30 -54.71 15.84
C GLY A 147 -6.93 -56.13 15.44
N PHE A 148 -6.00 -56.26 14.48
CA PHE A 148 -4.91 -57.24 14.54
C PHE A 148 -3.87 -56.91 13.45
N VAL A 149 -2.60 -57.10 13.83
CA VAL A 149 -1.36 -56.90 13.07
C VAL A 149 -1.20 -57.97 11.99
N TYR A 150 -0.64 -57.63 10.82
CA TYR A 150 -0.19 -58.63 9.84
C TYR A 150 1.29 -58.48 9.45
N ARG A 151 1.92 -59.65 9.33
CA ARG A 151 3.34 -59.96 9.18
C ARG A 151 3.70 -60.06 7.69
N SER A 152 4.91 -59.66 7.33
CA SER A 152 5.44 -59.59 5.96
C SER A 152 5.55 -60.93 5.24
N GLN A 153 5.20 -60.97 3.96
CA GLN A 153 5.57 -62.03 3.02
C GLN A 153 6.28 -61.40 1.81
N ARG A 154 7.50 -61.87 1.50
CA ARG A 154 8.31 -61.45 0.35
C ARG A 154 7.84 -62.20 -0.90
N GLN A 155 7.62 -61.48 -1.99
CA GLN A 155 7.52 -62.06 -3.34
C GLN A 155 8.56 -61.41 -4.26
N PHE A 156 9.27 -62.25 -5.00
CA PHE A 156 10.24 -61.91 -6.04
C PHE A 156 9.50 -61.50 -7.34
N ILE A 157 9.93 -60.40 -7.97
CA ILE A 157 9.47 -59.96 -9.30
C ILE A 157 10.68 -59.99 -10.27
N PRO A 158 10.53 -60.47 -11.53
CA PRO A 158 11.66 -60.61 -12.45
C PRO A 158 12.09 -59.28 -13.07
N ARG A 159 13.41 -59.15 -13.31
CA ARG A 159 14.05 -58.02 -14.00
C ARG A 159 13.58 -57.93 -15.46
N SER A 160 13.02 -56.77 -15.82
CA SER A 160 12.92 -56.34 -17.22
C SER A 160 13.73 -55.06 -17.45
N LYS A 161 14.08 -54.83 -18.72
CA LYS A 161 15.22 -54.06 -19.25
C LYS A 161 15.33 -52.62 -18.73
N VAL A 162 16.55 -52.24 -18.30
CA VAL A 162 16.91 -50.85 -18.01
C VAL A 162 17.21 -50.13 -19.33
N GLY A 163 16.30 -49.25 -19.75
CA GLY A 163 16.60 -48.23 -20.77
C GLY A 163 17.30 -47.06 -20.10
N VAL A 164 18.51 -46.73 -20.55
CA VAL A 164 19.21 -45.51 -20.11
C VAL A 164 18.55 -44.32 -20.81
N ILE A 165 17.64 -43.62 -20.11
CA ILE A 165 17.16 -42.32 -20.55
C ILE A 165 18.26 -41.32 -20.20
N ARG A 166 18.96 -40.83 -21.23
CA ARG A 166 19.86 -39.68 -21.12
C ARG A 166 19.00 -38.46 -20.83
N ALA A 167 18.94 -38.03 -19.58
CA ALA A 167 18.36 -36.73 -19.22
C ALA A 167 19.28 -35.64 -19.79
N VAL A 168 18.84 -35.02 -20.88
CA VAL A 168 19.45 -33.79 -21.37
C VAL A 168 18.91 -32.68 -20.47
N ALA A 169 19.77 -32.12 -19.62
CA ALA A 169 19.46 -30.91 -18.89
C ALA A 169 19.43 -29.77 -19.92
N ILE A 170 18.22 -29.45 -20.39
CA ILE A 170 17.96 -28.21 -21.12
C ILE A 170 18.12 -27.10 -20.07
N PRO A 171 18.95 -26.07 -20.30
CA PRO A 171 18.97 -24.90 -19.45
C PRO A 171 17.53 -24.36 -19.38
N LEU A 172 16.95 -24.35 -18.18
CA LEU A 172 15.70 -23.63 -17.95
C LEU A 172 16.00 -22.17 -18.29
N GLU A 173 15.47 -21.69 -19.41
CA GLU A 173 15.31 -20.25 -19.60
C GLU A 173 14.65 -19.71 -18.33
N PRO A 174 15.19 -18.64 -17.72
CA PRO A 174 14.61 -18.09 -16.50
C PRO A 174 13.14 -17.77 -16.76
N ALA A 175 12.31 -17.98 -15.73
CA ALA A 175 10.86 -17.86 -15.82
C ALA A 175 10.43 -16.59 -16.59
N PRO A 176 9.31 -16.60 -17.33
CA PRO A 176 8.91 -15.50 -18.22
C PRO A 176 9.01 -14.10 -17.59
N VAL A 177 8.76 -13.99 -16.27
CA VAL A 177 8.84 -12.76 -15.46
C VAL A 177 10.20 -12.05 -15.51
N GLU A 178 11.30 -12.77 -15.79
CA GLU A 178 12.65 -12.20 -15.76
C GLU A 178 13.06 -11.48 -17.05
N SER A 179 12.39 -11.68 -18.19
CA SER A 179 12.72 -10.92 -19.41
C SER A 179 12.11 -9.51 -19.38
N ALA A 180 12.83 -8.54 -19.97
CA ALA A 180 12.38 -7.16 -20.03
C ALA A 180 11.12 -7.01 -20.90
N GLU A 181 11.03 -7.80 -21.97
CA GLU A 181 9.90 -7.84 -22.89
C GLU A 181 8.62 -8.31 -22.18
N TYR A 182 8.72 -9.37 -21.37
CA TYR A 182 7.57 -9.87 -20.64
C TYR A 182 7.10 -8.91 -19.54
N ARG A 183 8.02 -8.25 -18.82
CA ARG A 183 7.64 -7.18 -17.87
C ARG A 183 6.91 -6.03 -18.56
N LYS A 184 7.33 -5.66 -19.77
CA LYS A 184 6.65 -4.63 -20.57
C LYS A 184 5.24 -5.09 -20.96
N GLU A 185 5.09 -6.33 -21.43
CA GLU A 185 3.77 -6.89 -21.75
C GLU A 185 2.85 -6.92 -20.53
N LEU A 186 3.36 -7.33 -19.36
CA LEU A 186 2.61 -7.29 -18.11
C LEU A 186 2.23 -5.87 -17.71
N ALA A 187 3.12 -4.89 -17.88
CA ALA A 187 2.85 -3.50 -17.56
C ALA A 187 1.68 -2.97 -18.41
N GLU A 188 1.73 -3.20 -19.73
CA GLU A 188 0.64 -2.82 -20.64
C GLU A 188 -0.68 -3.54 -20.29
N ARG A 189 -0.61 -4.83 -19.97
CA ARG A 189 -1.78 -5.65 -19.60
C ARG A 189 -2.45 -5.15 -18.31
N TYR A 190 -1.66 -4.77 -17.32
CA TYR A 190 -2.14 -4.35 -16.00
C TYR A 190 -2.33 -2.83 -15.86
N GLY A 191 -1.94 -2.03 -16.86
CA GLY A 191 -2.09 -0.57 -16.83
C GLY A 191 -1.00 0.14 -16.01
N PHE A 192 0.22 -0.40 -15.99
CA PHE A 192 1.40 0.21 -15.38
C PHE A 192 2.25 0.90 -16.44
N ASN A 193 2.98 1.95 -16.04
CA ASN A 193 4.02 2.55 -16.87
C ASN A 193 5.30 1.69 -16.83
N GLN A 194 5.60 1.13 -15.66
CA GLN A 194 6.77 0.28 -15.44
C GLN A 194 6.48 -0.78 -14.37
N ILE A 195 6.86 -2.02 -14.68
CA ILE A 195 7.02 -3.08 -13.67
C ILE A 195 8.52 -3.29 -13.43
N GLY A 196 8.93 -3.11 -12.18
CA GLY A 196 10.34 -3.17 -11.80
C GLY A 196 10.94 -4.57 -11.85
N GLU A 197 12.25 -4.65 -12.09
CA GLU A 197 13.03 -5.88 -11.92
C GLU A 197 12.94 -6.40 -10.47
N PRO A 198 13.06 -7.72 -10.24
CA PRO A 198 13.25 -8.25 -8.90
C PRO A 198 14.50 -7.65 -8.23
N LEU A 199 14.34 -7.11 -7.03
CA LEU A 199 15.47 -6.58 -6.27
C LEU A 199 16.33 -7.75 -5.73
N PRO A 200 17.66 -7.75 -5.93
CA PRO A 200 18.53 -8.81 -5.43
C PRO A 200 18.44 -8.96 -3.90
N ASP A 201 18.45 -10.20 -3.40
CA ASP A 201 18.36 -10.50 -1.96
C ASP A 201 19.49 -9.89 -1.13
N THR A 202 20.62 -9.57 -1.77
CA THR A 202 21.78 -8.93 -1.13
C THR A 202 21.55 -7.46 -0.79
N VAL A 203 20.56 -6.80 -1.42
CA VAL A 203 20.24 -5.39 -1.14
C VAL A 203 19.41 -5.32 0.14
N THR A 204 19.87 -4.51 1.09
CA THR A 204 19.15 -4.26 2.32
C THR A 204 18.36 -2.96 2.23
N LEU A 205 17.30 -2.83 3.04
CA LEU A 205 16.54 -1.59 3.13
C LEU A 205 17.42 -0.41 3.57
N LYS A 206 18.43 -0.69 4.39
CA LYS A 206 19.39 0.32 4.83
C LYS A 206 20.18 0.89 3.64
N ASP A 207 20.58 0.07 2.68
CA ASP A 207 21.32 0.53 1.50
C ASP A 207 20.49 1.55 0.71
N VAL A 208 19.20 1.25 0.52
CA VAL A 208 18.24 2.14 -0.14
C VAL A 208 18.08 3.44 0.66
N ILE A 209 17.85 3.37 1.98
CA ILE A 209 17.72 4.56 2.83
C ILE A 209 18.98 5.43 2.78
N THR A 210 20.17 4.83 2.79
CA THR A 210 21.44 5.58 2.77
C THR A 210 21.71 6.26 1.43
N SER A 211 21.05 5.83 0.34
CA SER A 211 21.14 6.48 -0.96
C SER A 211 20.33 7.78 -1.05
N LEU A 212 19.40 8.01 -0.12
CA LEU A 212 18.54 9.19 -0.12
C LEU A 212 19.27 10.45 0.38
N PRO A 213 19.02 11.64 -0.21
CA PRO A 213 19.63 12.88 0.24
C PRO A 213 19.14 13.24 1.65
N LYS A 214 20.05 13.61 2.57
CA LYS A 214 19.68 13.96 3.96
C LYS A 214 18.60 15.05 4.05
N LYS A 215 18.59 15.98 3.10
CA LYS A 215 17.64 17.09 3.04
C LYS A 215 16.17 16.65 2.94
N VAL A 216 15.88 15.46 2.40
CA VAL A 216 14.49 14.98 2.30
C VAL A 216 13.89 14.62 3.67
N PHE A 217 14.74 14.41 4.68
CA PHE A 217 14.33 14.12 6.06
C PHE A 217 14.19 15.38 6.93
N GLU A 218 14.54 16.56 6.40
CA GLU A 218 14.45 17.80 7.16
C GLU A 218 12.99 18.25 7.28
N ILE A 219 12.56 18.46 8.53
CA ILE A 219 11.25 19.01 8.85
C ILE A 219 11.31 20.53 8.69
N ASP A 220 10.38 21.07 7.91
CA ASP A 220 10.17 22.48 7.66
C ASP A 220 8.75 22.86 8.14
N ASP A 221 8.68 23.61 9.25
CA ASP A 221 7.42 23.99 9.88
C ASP A 221 6.53 24.81 8.92
N VAL A 222 7.10 25.66 8.07
CA VAL A 222 6.32 26.49 7.13
C VAL A 222 5.64 25.61 6.09
N LYS A 223 6.36 24.62 5.54
CA LYS A 223 5.78 23.65 4.61
C LYS A 223 4.74 22.75 5.29
N ALA A 224 5.01 22.29 6.51
CA ALA A 224 4.07 21.49 7.29
C ALA A 224 2.77 22.26 7.57
N TRP A 225 2.84 23.49 8.07
CA TRP A 225 1.63 24.29 8.31
C TRP A 225 0.91 24.73 7.03
N LYS A 226 1.62 24.81 5.90
CA LYS A 226 1.00 25.02 4.58
C LYS A 226 0.09 23.85 4.20
N THR A 227 0.43 22.60 4.52
CA THR A 227 -0.47 21.45 4.24
C THR A 227 -1.76 21.56 5.06
N VAL A 228 -1.68 22.00 6.32
CA VAL A 228 -2.85 22.30 7.17
C VAL A 228 -3.72 23.40 6.55
N LEU A 229 -3.11 24.50 6.10
CA LEU A 229 -3.83 25.59 5.45
C LEU A 229 -4.57 25.10 4.19
N ILE A 230 -3.91 24.31 3.33
CA ILE A 230 -4.50 23.75 2.12
C ILE A 230 -5.69 22.85 2.47
N SER A 231 -5.55 21.91 3.41
CA SER A 231 -6.65 21.01 3.81
C SER A 231 -7.83 21.78 4.40
N ALA A 232 -7.57 22.71 5.32
CA ALA A 232 -8.60 23.48 6.00
C ALA A 232 -9.39 24.38 5.03
N THR A 233 -8.69 25.10 4.16
CA THR A 233 -9.32 25.99 3.17
C THR A 233 -10.08 25.19 2.11
N SER A 234 -9.53 24.09 1.62
CA SER A 234 -10.18 23.24 0.60
C SER A 234 -11.42 22.54 1.13
N TYR A 235 -11.39 22.09 2.40
CA TYR A 235 -12.56 21.51 3.06
C TYR A 235 -13.63 22.57 3.34
N ALA A 236 -13.25 23.76 3.82
CA ALA A 236 -14.19 24.87 4.00
C ALA A 236 -14.86 25.28 2.67
N LEU A 237 -14.11 25.32 1.58
CA LEU A 237 -14.64 25.53 0.23
C LEU A 237 -15.62 24.40 -0.16
N GLY A 238 -15.27 23.15 0.12
CA GLY A 238 -16.16 21.99 -0.07
C GLY A 238 -17.50 22.14 0.66
N LEU A 239 -17.47 22.52 1.94
CA LEU A 239 -18.67 22.77 2.73
C LEU A 239 -19.50 23.94 2.17
N LEU A 240 -18.85 25.02 1.71
CA LEU A 240 -19.52 26.13 1.04
C LEU A 240 -20.21 25.69 -0.25
N MET A 241 -19.54 24.85 -1.06
CA MET A 241 -20.14 24.28 -2.27
C MET A 241 -21.35 23.42 -1.94
N ILE A 242 -21.26 22.49 -0.97
CA ILE A 242 -22.40 21.65 -0.56
C ILE A 242 -23.60 22.48 -0.07
N SER A 243 -23.31 23.61 0.59
CA SER A 243 -24.33 24.53 1.12
C SER A 243 -25.05 25.31 0.03
N LYS A 244 -24.34 25.73 -1.01
CA LYS A 244 -24.87 26.63 -2.06
C LYS A 244 -25.26 25.92 -3.36
N ALA A 245 -24.70 24.74 -3.61
CA ALA A 245 -24.91 24.03 -4.86
C ALA A 245 -26.36 23.52 -4.98
N PRO A 246 -26.97 23.62 -6.18
CA PRO A 246 -28.21 22.91 -6.47
C PRO A 246 -27.97 21.39 -6.40
N TRP A 247 -29.04 20.63 -6.17
CA TRP A 247 -28.95 19.20 -5.86
C TRP A 247 -28.18 18.38 -6.91
N TYR A 248 -28.26 18.76 -8.19
CA TYR A 248 -27.59 18.07 -9.29
C TYR A 248 -26.08 18.32 -9.37
N LEU A 249 -25.56 19.34 -8.67
CA LEU A 249 -24.11 19.59 -8.54
C LEU A 249 -23.53 19.04 -7.22
N LEU A 250 -24.36 18.49 -6.33
CA LEU A 250 -23.89 17.91 -5.07
C LEU A 250 -22.87 16.78 -5.26
N PRO A 251 -22.98 15.88 -6.26
CA PRO A 251 -21.95 14.87 -6.49
C PRO A 251 -20.55 15.45 -6.73
N LEU A 252 -20.44 16.57 -7.45
CA LEU A 252 -19.15 17.26 -7.66
C LEU A 252 -18.65 17.88 -6.35
N ALA A 253 -19.54 18.51 -5.59
CA ALA A 253 -19.19 19.08 -4.29
C ALA A 253 -18.74 18.00 -3.29
N TRP A 254 -19.39 16.83 -3.29
CA TRP A 254 -18.99 15.70 -2.43
C TRP A 254 -17.68 15.06 -2.88
N ALA A 255 -17.45 14.92 -4.19
CA ALA A 255 -16.17 14.43 -4.71
C ALA A 255 -15.03 15.34 -4.25
N TRP A 256 -15.16 16.66 -4.45
CA TRP A 256 -14.18 17.62 -3.94
C TRP A 256 -13.98 17.52 -2.43
N THR A 257 -15.08 17.55 -1.66
CA THR A 257 -15.02 17.60 -0.20
C THR A 257 -14.45 16.30 0.38
N GLY A 258 -14.75 15.15 -0.24
CA GLY A 258 -14.17 13.86 0.10
C GLY A 258 -12.67 13.79 -0.19
N THR A 259 -12.21 14.33 -1.33
CA THR A 259 -10.77 14.46 -1.60
C THR A 259 -10.09 15.41 -0.61
N ALA A 260 -10.70 16.58 -0.34
CA ALA A 260 -10.15 17.55 0.60
C ALA A 260 -10.06 17.00 2.03
N VAL A 261 -11.02 16.18 2.47
CA VAL A 261 -10.98 15.58 3.81
C VAL A 261 -9.90 14.47 3.91
N THR A 262 -9.56 13.81 2.80
CA THR A 262 -8.37 12.93 2.73
C THR A 262 -7.08 13.69 3.04
N GLY A 263 -6.98 14.99 2.71
CA GLY A 263 -5.86 15.83 3.12
C GLY A 263 -5.65 15.90 4.63
N PHE A 264 -6.70 15.83 5.45
CA PHE A 264 -6.57 15.73 6.91
C PHE A 264 -6.02 14.38 7.35
N PHE A 265 -6.37 13.30 6.65
CA PHE A 265 -5.78 11.99 6.90
C PHE A 265 -4.27 12.03 6.65
N VAL A 266 -3.81 12.65 5.57
CA VAL A 266 -2.36 12.70 5.27
C VAL A 266 -1.60 13.56 6.28
N ILE A 267 -2.19 14.64 6.78
CA ILE A 267 -1.61 15.42 7.89
C ILE A 267 -1.46 14.56 9.15
N GLY A 268 -2.53 13.88 9.58
CA GLY A 268 -2.44 13.03 10.76
C GLY A 268 -1.54 11.81 10.55
N HIS A 269 -1.42 11.33 9.32
CA HIS A 269 -0.47 10.30 8.92
C HIS A 269 0.99 10.75 9.11
N ASP A 270 1.36 11.95 8.66
CA ASP A 270 2.71 12.49 8.88
C ASP A 270 2.99 12.70 10.38
N CYS A 271 1.99 13.17 11.13
CA CYS A 271 2.09 13.28 12.58
C CYS A 271 2.30 11.93 13.28
N ALA A 272 1.68 10.86 12.78
CA ALA A 272 1.83 9.51 13.31
C ALA A 272 3.27 9.01 13.13
N HIS A 273 3.87 9.33 11.98
CA HIS A 273 5.25 8.99 11.64
C HIS A 273 6.32 9.93 12.19
N LYS A 274 5.89 10.98 12.90
CA LYS A 274 6.76 11.99 13.50
C LYS A 274 7.58 12.75 12.45
N SER A 275 6.96 13.05 11.32
CA SER A 275 7.54 13.79 10.20
C SER A 275 6.91 15.17 9.97
N PHE A 276 5.90 15.55 10.75
CA PHE A 276 5.22 16.85 10.61
C PHE A 276 5.85 17.94 11.48
N SER A 277 6.30 17.62 12.70
CA SER A 277 6.93 18.56 13.62
C SER A 277 8.01 17.89 14.49
N THR A 278 9.05 18.65 14.83
CA THR A 278 10.07 18.18 15.79
C THR A 278 9.51 18.03 17.22
N ASN A 279 8.38 18.66 17.53
CA ASN A 279 7.73 18.59 18.85
C ASN A 279 6.69 17.46 18.89
N LYS A 280 7.00 16.40 19.65
CA LYS A 280 6.12 15.22 19.81
C LYS A 280 4.73 15.53 20.35
N LEU A 281 4.57 16.57 21.18
CA LEU A 281 3.26 16.96 21.68
C LEU A 281 2.42 17.60 20.56
N VAL A 282 3.05 18.41 19.70
CA VAL A 282 2.39 18.97 18.51
C VAL A 282 1.96 17.83 17.59
N GLU A 283 2.83 16.83 17.38
CA GLU A 283 2.48 15.64 16.59
C GLU A 283 1.26 14.88 17.15
N ASP A 284 1.23 14.66 18.46
CA ASP A 284 0.13 13.91 19.07
C ASP A 284 -1.19 14.73 19.04
N ILE A 285 -1.14 16.07 19.23
CA ILE A 285 -2.31 16.95 19.19
C ILE A 285 -2.83 17.13 17.77
N VAL A 286 -1.98 17.56 16.84
CA VAL A 286 -2.36 17.83 15.44
C VAL A 286 -2.85 16.55 14.78
N GLY A 287 -2.14 15.43 14.98
CA GLY A 287 -2.56 14.14 14.44
C GLY A 287 -3.92 13.68 14.97
N THR A 288 -4.17 13.85 16.28
CA THR A 288 -5.48 13.54 16.87
C THR A 288 -6.58 14.41 16.27
N LEU A 289 -6.37 15.74 16.20
CA LEU A 289 -7.39 16.68 15.69
C LEU A 289 -7.69 16.46 14.21
N ALA A 290 -6.66 16.20 13.38
CA ALA A 290 -6.84 15.96 11.96
C ALA A 290 -7.66 14.69 11.67
N PHE A 291 -7.59 13.70 12.55
CA PHE A 291 -8.33 12.44 12.39
C PHE A 291 -9.79 12.49 12.89
N LEU A 292 -10.18 13.49 13.70
CA LEU A 292 -11.53 13.58 14.26
C LEU A 292 -12.64 13.66 13.20
N PRO A 293 -12.56 14.50 12.15
CA PRO A 293 -13.61 14.57 11.13
C PRO A 293 -13.82 13.24 10.39
N LEU A 294 -12.79 12.41 10.34
CA LEU A 294 -12.76 11.09 9.70
C LEU A 294 -13.31 9.97 10.60
N ILE A 295 -13.54 10.27 11.88
CA ILE A 295 -13.90 9.30 12.92
C ILE A 295 -12.84 8.19 13.02
N TYR A 296 -11.58 8.55 12.80
CA TYR A 296 -10.48 7.61 12.86
C TYR A 296 -9.75 7.78 14.20
N PRO A 297 -9.58 6.73 15.01
CA PRO A 297 -8.84 6.88 16.26
C PRO A 297 -7.34 6.87 15.94
N TYR A 298 -6.68 8.00 16.23
CA TYR A 298 -5.29 8.29 15.84
C TYR A 298 -4.27 7.24 16.32
N GLU A 299 -4.21 6.93 17.62
CA GLU A 299 -3.24 5.96 18.14
C GLU A 299 -3.48 4.52 17.65
N PRO A 300 -4.73 3.99 17.66
CA PRO A 300 -5.03 2.71 17.03
C PRO A 300 -4.60 2.61 15.58
N TRP A 301 -4.79 3.68 14.79
CA TRP A 301 -4.37 3.69 13.41
C TRP A 301 -2.85 3.73 13.30
N ARG A 302 -2.18 4.62 14.05
CA ARG A 302 -0.71 4.72 14.08
C ARG A 302 -0.06 3.37 14.38
N PHE A 303 -0.47 2.66 15.43
CA PHE A 303 0.14 1.37 15.79
C PHE A 303 -0.01 0.31 14.70
N LYS A 304 -1.13 0.31 13.98
CA LYS A 304 -1.38 -0.64 12.89
C LYS A 304 -0.63 -0.25 11.64
N HIS A 305 -0.62 1.04 11.30
CA HIS A 305 0.14 1.58 10.17
C HIS A 305 1.65 1.42 10.37
N ASP A 306 2.18 1.66 11.57
CA ASP A 306 3.58 1.37 11.93
C ASP A 306 3.92 -0.11 11.70
N LYS A 307 2.99 -1.02 12.03
CA LYS A 307 3.16 -2.45 11.75
C LYS A 307 3.14 -2.75 10.25
N HIS A 308 2.25 -2.13 9.50
CA HIS A 308 2.20 -2.24 8.04
C HIS A 308 3.51 -1.78 7.39
N HIS A 309 4.09 -0.65 7.82
CA HIS A 309 5.41 -0.21 7.35
C HIS A 309 6.52 -1.21 7.68
N ALA A 310 6.52 -1.74 8.90
CA ALA A 310 7.53 -2.71 9.32
C ALA A 310 7.40 -4.09 8.65
N LYS A 311 6.21 -4.43 8.14
CA LYS A 311 5.82 -5.78 7.69
C LYS A 311 5.04 -5.76 6.37
N THR A 312 5.30 -4.77 5.52
CA THR A 312 4.57 -4.57 4.25
C THR A 312 4.56 -5.87 3.45
N ASN A 313 3.38 -6.32 3.04
CA ASN A 313 3.14 -7.55 2.30
C ASN A 313 3.70 -8.84 2.95
N MET A 314 3.96 -8.85 4.26
CA MET A 314 4.21 -10.08 5.00
C MET A 314 2.88 -10.69 5.42
N LEU A 315 2.61 -11.91 4.97
CA LEU A 315 1.40 -12.66 5.33
C LEU A 315 1.24 -12.77 6.85
N LYS A 316 0.00 -12.63 7.33
CA LYS A 316 -0.40 -12.66 8.75
C LYS A 316 0.10 -11.48 9.59
N GLU A 317 1.24 -10.88 9.25
CA GLU A 317 1.83 -9.78 10.01
C GLU A 317 1.39 -8.40 9.53
N ASP A 318 1.29 -8.18 8.23
CA ASP A 318 0.78 -6.93 7.66
C ASP A 318 -0.66 -6.67 8.11
N THR A 319 -1.00 -5.43 8.39
CA THR A 319 -2.35 -5.02 8.78
C THR A 319 -3.15 -4.41 7.62
N ALA A 320 -2.54 -4.18 6.46
CA ALA A 320 -3.19 -3.62 5.28
C ALA A 320 -3.53 -4.71 4.25
N TRP A 321 -4.78 -4.68 3.76
CA TRP A 321 -5.27 -5.37 2.55
C TRP A 321 -4.67 -6.74 2.21
N GLN A 322 -4.59 -7.64 3.18
CA GLN A 322 -4.19 -9.02 2.90
C GLN A 322 -5.16 -9.66 1.89
N PRO A 323 -4.66 -10.50 0.97
CA PRO A 323 -5.53 -11.33 0.13
C PRO A 323 -6.41 -12.24 1.00
N VAL A 324 -7.55 -12.63 0.45
CA VAL A 324 -8.47 -13.55 1.11
C VAL A 324 -7.80 -14.92 1.23
N TRP A 325 -7.85 -15.53 2.42
CA TRP A 325 -7.34 -16.88 2.62
C TRP A 325 -8.26 -17.91 1.97
N LYS A 326 -7.69 -18.91 1.30
CA LYS A 326 -8.46 -19.99 0.67
C LYS A 326 -9.38 -20.70 1.67
N ASP A 327 -8.86 -21.04 2.85
CA ASP A 327 -9.64 -21.69 3.91
C ASP A 327 -10.81 -20.81 4.40
N GLU A 328 -10.61 -19.49 4.49
CA GLU A 328 -11.68 -18.53 4.85
C GLU A 328 -12.75 -18.48 3.75
N PHE A 329 -12.32 -18.43 2.49
CA PHE A 329 -13.18 -18.40 1.33
C PHE A 329 -14.01 -19.69 1.17
N GLU A 330 -13.45 -20.85 1.51
CA GLU A 330 -14.10 -22.16 1.39
C GLU A 330 -14.95 -22.52 2.62
N SER A 331 -14.78 -21.80 3.74
CA SER A 331 -15.40 -22.15 5.03
C SER A 331 -16.93 -22.19 5.05
N ASN A 332 -17.61 -21.22 4.44
CA ASN A 332 -19.07 -21.10 4.45
C ASN A 332 -19.59 -20.35 3.20
N PRO A 333 -20.61 -20.87 2.49
CA PRO A 333 -21.19 -20.22 1.31
C PRO A 333 -21.71 -18.78 1.54
N LEU A 334 -22.29 -18.48 2.70
CA LEU A 334 -22.76 -17.13 3.02
C LEU A 334 -21.60 -16.15 3.18
N LEU A 335 -20.54 -16.58 3.87
CA LEU A 335 -19.33 -15.79 4.04
C LEU A 335 -18.62 -15.60 2.69
N ARG A 336 -18.50 -16.66 1.89
CA ARG A 336 -17.96 -16.59 0.53
C ARG A 336 -18.69 -15.55 -0.33
N LYS A 337 -20.02 -15.57 -0.34
CA LYS A 337 -20.83 -14.58 -1.07
C LYS A 337 -20.63 -13.16 -0.54
N ALA A 338 -20.49 -12.99 0.77
CA ALA A 338 -20.18 -11.69 1.38
C ALA A 338 -18.79 -11.19 0.97
N ILE A 339 -17.78 -12.07 0.98
CA ILE A 339 -16.42 -11.78 0.53
C ILE A 339 -16.40 -11.38 -0.94
N ILE A 340 -17.05 -12.14 -1.83
CA ILE A 340 -17.11 -11.83 -3.27
C ILE A 340 -17.70 -10.44 -3.52
N ASN A 341 -18.78 -10.09 -2.83
CA ASN A 341 -19.41 -8.77 -3.00
C ASN A 341 -18.63 -7.64 -2.32
N GLY A 342 -18.01 -7.93 -1.17
CA GLY A 342 -17.16 -6.99 -0.44
C GLY A 342 -15.89 -6.66 -1.21
N TYR A 343 -15.11 -7.67 -1.60
CA TYR A 343 -13.85 -7.53 -2.34
C TYR A 343 -14.04 -7.36 -3.86
N GLY A 344 -15.27 -7.42 -4.36
CA GLY A 344 -15.62 -7.06 -5.73
C GLY A 344 -16.18 -5.63 -5.81
N PRO A 345 -17.50 -5.45 -6.06
CA PRO A 345 -18.09 -4.14 -6.34
C PRO A 345 -17.99 -3.14 -5.18
N LEU A 346 -17.87 -3.61 -3.93
CA LEU A 346 -17.77 -2.75 -2.76
C LEU A 346 -16.33 -2.49 -2.30
N ARG A 347 -15.31 -3.02 -2.99
CA ARG A 347 -13.91 -3.00 -2.51
C ARG A 347 -13.40 -1.58 -2.30
N CYS A 348 -13.84 -0.64 -3.14
CA CYS A 348 -13.53 0.78 -3.02
C CYS A 348 -14.08 1.43 -1.74
N TRP A 349 -14.90 0.76 -0.92
CA TRP A 349 -15.33 1.24 0.40
C TRP A 349 -15.06 0.24 1.52
N MET A 350 -14.35 -0.85 1.24
CA MET A 350 -14.03 -1.86 2.26
C MET A 350 -13.09 -1.34 3.35
N SER A 351 -12.49 -0.16 3.16
CA SER A 351 -11.79 0.57 4.22
C SER A 351 -12.71 0.89 5.40
N ILE A 352 -14.04 0.93 5.24
CA ILE A 352 -15.01 1.08 6.34
C ILE A 352 -15.02 -0.17 7.23
N ALA A 353 -15.10 -1.36 6.63
CA ALA A 353 -15.08 -2.61 7.38
C ALA A 353 -13.73 -2.79 8.07
N HIS A 354 -12.63 -2.54 7.35
CA HIS A 354 -11.28 -2.54 7.90
C HIS A 354 -11.16 -1.55 9.07
N TRP A 355 -11.63 -0.32 8.89
CA TRP A 355 -11.62 0.74 9.90
C TRP A 355 -12.26 0.29 11.23
N LEU A 356 -13.49 -0.24 11.14
CA LEU A 356 -14.26 -0.68 12.30
C LEU A 356 -13.60 -1.88 12.99
N VAL A 357 -13.24 -2.90 12.22
CA VAL A 357 -12.73 -4.18 12.74
C VAL A 357 -11.33 -4.06 13.31
N VAL A 358 -10.48 -3.17 12.79
CA VAL A 358 -9.06 -3.10 13.15
C VAL A 358 -8.80 -2.10 14.27
N HIS A 359 -9.54 -0.99 14.34
CA HIS A 359 -9.16 0.14 15.19
C HIS A 359 -10.03 0.38 16.43
N PHE A 360 -11.17 -0.30 16.55
CA PHE A 360 -12.08 -0.14 17.70
C PHE A 360 -12.04 -1.32 18.69
N ASP A 361 -11.25 -2.35 18.40
CA ASP A 361 -11.11 -3.53 19.25
C ASP A 361 -9.84 -3.46 20.11
N LEU A 362 -10.03 -3.26 21.43
CA LEU A 362 -8.94 -3.16 22.39
C LEU A 362 -8.09 -4.44 22.50
N THR A 363 -8.64 -5.60 22.16
CA THR A 363 -7.92 -6.89 22.25
C THR A 363 -6.80 -7.00 21.21
N LYS A 364 -6.83 -6.14 20.18
CA LYS A 364 -5.84 -6.12 19.09
C LYS A 364 -4.59 -5.29 19.39
N PHE A 365 -4.47 -4.73 20.61
CA PHE A 365 -3.37 -3.85 21.00
C PHE A 365 -2.58 -4.42 22.17
N ARG A 366 -1.28 -4.12 22.22
CA ARG A 366 -0.41 -4.58 23.31
C ARG A 366 -0.77 -3.86 24.61
N PRO A 367 -0.55 -4.48 25.79
CA PRO A 367 -0.90 -3.87 27.08
C PRO A 367 -0.36 -2.44 27.29
N ASN A 368 0.85 -2.15 26.78
CA ASN A 368 1.47 -0.83 26.86
C ASN A 368 0.89 0.21 25.89
N GLU A 369 0.14 -0.21 24.86
CA GLU A 369 -0.54 0.66 23.89
C GLU A 369 -1.95 1.07 24.36
N VAL A 370 -2.62 0.19 25.14
CA VAL A 370 -4.04 0.31 25.50
C VAL A 370 -4.40 1.67 26.12
N LYS A 371 -3.53 2.26 26.93
CA LYS A 371 -3.79 3.58 27.53
C LYS A 371 -3.95 4.67 26.46
N ARG A 372 -3.03 4.73 25.49
CA ARG A 372 -3.06 5.69 24.39
C ARG A 372 -4.27 5.42 23.47
N VAL A 373 -4.54 4.15 23.17
CA VAL A 373 -5.73 3.72 22.42
C VAL A 373 -7.02 4.24 23.05
N LYS A 374 -7.21 4.04 24.36
CA LYS A 374 -8.41 4.51 25.08
C LYS A 374 -8.60 6.02 24.98
N ILE A 375 -7.52 6.79 25.07
CA ILE A 375 -7.56 8.25 24.93
C ILE A 375 -8.02 8.64 23.52
N SER A 376 -7.42 8.06 22.46
CA SER A 376 -7.85 8.35 21.09
C SER A 376 -9.29 7.95 20.82
N LEU A 377 -9.75 6.80 21.33
CA LEU A 377 -11.15 6.39 21.22
C LEU A 377 -12.08 7.36 21.95
N ALA A 378 -11.71 7.82 23.15
CA ALA A 378 -12.49 8.82 23.88
C ALA A 378 -12.61 10.14 23.10
N CYS A 379 -11.54 10.60 22.43
CA CYS A 379 -11.59 11.77 21.57
C CYS A 379 -12.56 11.58 20.39
N VAL A 380 -12.53 10.42 19.73
CA VAL A 380 -13.45 10.10 18.62
C VAL A 380 -14.89 10.04 19.12
N PHE A 381 -15.18 9.35 20.22
CA PHE A 381 -16.54 9.28 20.77
C PHE A 381 -17.04 10.63 21.26
N ALA A 382 -16.17 11.48 21.83
CA ALA A 382 -16.52 12.85 22.18
C ALA A 382 -16.89 13.67 20.93
N PHE A 383 -16.12 13.52 19.84
CA PHE A 383 -16.44 14.17 18.58
C PHE A 383 -17.78 13.68 17.99
N ILE A 384 -18.07 12.38 18.05
CA ILE A 384 -19.38 11.84 17.63
C ILE A 384 -20.50 12.43 18.49
N ALA A 385 -20.35 12.38 19.82
CA ALA A 385 -21.37 12.79 20.78
C ALA A 385 -21.69 14.29 20.75
N ILE A 386 -20.75 15.12 20.29
CA ILE A 386 -20.92 16.57 20.19
C ILE A 386 -21.20 16.98 18.74
N GLY A 387 -20.34 16.56 17.81
CA GLY A 387 -20.35 16.99 16.42
C GLY A 387 -21.60 16.56 15.65
N TRP A 388 -21.99 15.28 15.73
CA TRP A 388 -23.16 14.81 14.98
C TRP A 388 -24.46 15.45 15.45
N PRO A 389 -24.77 15.53 16.77
CA PRO A 389 -25.95 16.25 17.23
C PRO A 389 -25.96 17.72 16.83
N LEU A 390 -24.81 18.42 16.86
CA LEU A 390 -24.74 19.82 16.42
C LEU A 390 -25.06 19.99 14.93
N ILE A 391 -24.53 19.11 14.07
CA ILE A 391 -24.84 19.12 12.63
C ILE A 391 -26.33 18.86 12.43
N ILE A 392 -26.88 17.83 13.08
CA ILE A 392 -28.30 17.47 12.96
C ILE A 392 -29.20 18.60 13.48
N TYR A 393 -28.85 19.22 14.61
CA TYR A 393 -29.60 20.34 15.19
C TYR A 393 -29.64 21.55 14.24
N LYS A 394 -28.53 21.86 13.57
CA LYS A 394 -28.45 23.02 12.66
C LYS A 394 -29.01 22.78 11.26
N THR A 395 -28.96 21.54 10.78
CA THR A 395 -29.19 21.24 9.35
C THR A 395 -30.17 20.09 9.09
N GLY A 396 -30.68 19.46 10.15
CA GLY A 396 -31.50 18.25 10.08
C GLY A 396 -30.68 17.00 9.72
N ILE A 397 -31.34 15.85 9.72
CA ILE A 397 -30.72 14.57 9.34
C ILE A 397 -30.18 14.59 7.90
N MET A 398 -30.89 15.27 7.00
CA MET A 398 -30.42 15.43 5.62
C MET A 398 -29.16 16.26 5.52
N GLY A 399 -28.98 17.26 6.40
CA GLY A 399 -27.75 18.00 6.47
C GLY A 399 -26.59 17.16 7.01
N TRP A 400 -26.81 16.28 8.00
CA TRP A 400 -25.80 15.31 8.42
C TRP A 400 -25.35 14.40 7.27
N ILE A 401 -26.30 13.92 6.45
CA ILE A 401 -25.97 13.14 5.24
C ILE A 401 -25.13 13.98 4.28
N LYS A 402 -25.58 15.20 3.95
CA LYS A 402 -24.94 16.07 2.95
C LYS A 402 -23.54 16.53 3.37
N PHE A 403 -23.36 16.94 4.62
CA PHE A 403 -22.17 17.63 5.10
C PHE A 403 -21.14 16.71 5.75
N TRP A 404 -21.56 15.55 6.27
CA TRP A 404 -20.64 14.61 6.92
C TRP A 404 -20.58 13.26 6.21
N LEU A 405 -21.71 12.55 6.08
CA LEU A 405 -21.68 11.16 5.57
C LEU A 405 -21.15 11.09 4.13
N MET A 406 -21.63 11.93 3.23
CA MET A 406 -21.22 11.87 1.81
C MET A 406 -19.75 12.21 1.59
N PRO A 407 -19.18 13.29 2.19
CA PRO A 407 -17.73 13.51 2.18
C PRO A 407 -16.94 12.38 2.83
N TRP A 408 -17.43 11.81 3.94
CA TRP A 408 -16.78 10.68 4.61
C TRP A 408 -16.74 9.41 3.74
N LEU A 409 -17.79 9.13 2.97
CA LEU A 409 -17.78 8.08 1.95
C LEU A 409 -16.79 8.37 0.81
N GLY A 410 -16.62 9.63 0.42
CA GLY A 410 -15.59 10.05 -0.54
C GLY A 410 -14.17 9.84 0.00
N TYR A 411 -13.95 10.10 1.29
CA TYR A 411 -12.69 9.76 1.95
C TYR A 411 -12.43 8.26 1.97
N HIS A 412 -13.42 7.44 2.35
CA HIS A 412 -13.27 5.98 2.37
C HIS A 412 -13.02 5.40 0.97
N PHE A 413 -13.58 6.04 -0.07
CA PHE A 413 -13.23 5.76 -1.46
C PHE A 413 -11.74 5.94 -1.73
N TRP A 414 -11.19 7.11 -1.38
CA TRP A 414 -9.75 7.39 -1.54
C TRP A 414 -8.87 6.48 -0.68
N MET A 415 -9.25 6.25 0.57
CA MET A 415 -8.52 5.36 1.47
C MET A 415 -8.38 3.96 0.91
N SER A 416 -9.47 3.37 0.42
CA SER A 416 -9.43 2.07 -0.22
C SER A 416 -8.60 2.10 -1.51
N THR A 417 -8.85 3.07 -2.40
CA THR A 417 -8.22 3.07 -3.72
C THR A 417 -6.72 3.37 -3.68
N PHE A 418 -6.26 4.36 -2.90
CA PHE A 418 -4.84 4.62 -2.73
C PHE A 418 -4.10 3.42 -2.17
N THR A 419 -4.57 2.89 -1.03
CA THR A 419 -3.88 1.77 -0.37
C THR A 419 -3.88 0.49 -1.21
N MET A 420 -4.94 0.23 -1.98
CA MET A 420 -4.93 -0.87 -2.95
C MET A 420 -3.92 -0.62 -4.08
N VAL A 421 -3.98 0.52 -4.75
CA VAL A 421 -3.08 0.84 -5.87
C VAL A 421 -1.61 0.78 -5.44
N HIS A 422 -1.32 1.20 -4.21
CA HIS A 422 0.04 1.26 -3.70
C HIS A 422 0.65 -0.09 -3.33
N HIS A 423 -0.15 -1.12 -3.00
CA HIS A 423 0.35 -2.39 -2.46
C HIS A 423 -0.21 -3.65 -3.12
N THR A 424 -1.21 -3.51 -4.01
CA THR A 424 -1.93 -4.63 -4.62
C THR A 424 -1.78 -4.58 -6.13
N ALA A 425 -1.09 -5.57 -6.69
CA ALA A 425 -1.02 -5.82 -8.12
C ALA A 425 -0.72 -7.30 -8.37
N PRO A 426 -1.10 -7.89 -9.51
CA PRO A 426 -0.87 -9.33 -9.76
C PRO A 426 0.59 -9.77 -9.62
N HIS A 427 1.54 -8.89 -9.93
CA HIS A 427 2.98 -9.15 -9.83
C HIS A 427 3.61 -8.79 -8.47
N ILE A 428 2.84 -8.20 -7.54
CA ILE A 428 3.33 -7.81 -6.21
C ILE A 428 2.97 -8.92 -5.21
N PRO A 429 3.94 -9.67 -4.69
CA PRO A 429 3.66 -10.82 -3.84
C PRO A 429 3.37 -10.43 -2.39
N PHE A 430 2.50 -11.21 -1.75
CA PHE A 430 2.51 -11.39 -0.30
C PHE A 430 3.36 -12.60 0.05
N LYS A 431 4.32 -12.45 0.96
CA LYS A 431 5.27 -13.53 1.32
C LYS A 431 5.15 -13.95 2.78
N TYR A 432 5.43 -15.22 3.06
CA TYR A 432 5.61 -15.70 4.45
C TYR A 432 6.91 -15.15 5.05
N SER A 433 7.02 -15.18 6.38
CA SER A 433 8.15 -14.62 7.13
C SER A 433 9.51 -15.14 6.68
N GLU A 434 9.58 -16.40 6.24
CA GLU A 434 10.83 -17.08 5.87
C GLU A 434 11.35 -16.62 4.50
N GLU A 435 10.45 -16.20 3.61
CA GLU A 435 10.75 -15.78 2.23
C GLU A 435 10.71 -14.24 2.08
N TRP A 436 10.36 -13.51 3.16
CA TRP A 436 10.14 -12.08 3.13
C TRP A 436 11.44 -11.28 3.31
N ASN A 437 11.61 -10.25 2.47
CA ASN A 437 12.71 -9.29 2.54
C ASN A 437 12.13 -7.87 2.57
N ALA A 438 12.59 -7.05 3.54
CA ALA A 438 12.09 -5.69 3.74
C ALA A 438 12.37 -4.76 2.55
N ALA A 439 13.55 -4.86 1.93
CA ALA A 439 13.94 -4.02 0.80
C ALA A 439 13.06 -4.35 -0.42
N GLN A 440 12.87 -5.64 -0.70
CA GLN A 440 11.97 -6.09 -1.76
C GLN A 440 10.54 -5.59 -1.51
N ALA A 441 9.99 -5.81 -0.31
CA ALA A 441 8.61 -5.45 -0.01
C ALA A 441 8.34 -3.93 -0.06
N GLN A 442 9.29 -3.10 0.37
CA GLN A 442 9.10 -1.64 0.42
C GLN A 442 9.53 -0.92 -0.86
N LEU A 443 10.59 -1.37 -1.55
CA LEU A 443 11.05 -0.72 -2.79
C LEU A 443 10.32 -1.26 -4.03
N ASN A 444 10.23 -2.59 -4.14
CA ASN A 444 9.64 -3.26 -5.31
C ASN A 444 8.18 -3.67 -5.04
N GLY A 445 7.80 -4.01 -3.81
CA GLY A 445 6.43 -4.35 -3.43
C GLY A 445 5.49 -3.15 -3.24
N THR A 446 5.97 -1.94 -3.53
CA THR A 446 5.21 -0.69 -3.42
C THR A 446 5.16 0.02 -4.76
N VAL A 447 4.03 0.66 -5.08
CA VAL A 447 3.78 1.35 -6.35
C VAL A 447 3.74 2.86 -6.15
N HIS A 448 4.45 3.59 -7.00
CA HIS A 448 4.17 5.02 -7.23
C HIS A 448 3.11 5.15 -8.31
N CYS A 449 2.00 5.85 -8.01
CA CYS A 449 0.93 6.07 -8.99
C CYS A 449 0.70 7.57 -9.19
N ALA A 450 0.83 8.09 -10.41
CA ALA A 450 0.52 9.49 -10.71
C ALA A 450 -1.00 9.71 -10.78
N TYR A 451 -1.48 10.80 -10.19
CA TYR A 451 -2.87 11.25 -10.24
C TYR A 451 -2.95 12.65 -10.84
N PRO A 452 -4.14 13.13 -11.26
CA PRO A 452 -4.31 14.53 -11.58
C PRO A 452 -3.81 15.43 -10.45
N GLN A 453 -3.12 16.50 -10.82
CA GLN A 453 -2.41 17.36 -9.88
C GLN A 453 -3.29 17.91 -8.74
N TRP A 454 -4.57 18.17 -8.99
CA TRP A 454 -5.48 18.65 -7.95
C TRP A 454 -5.73 17.60 -6.85
N ILE A 455 -5.76 16.30 -7.18
CA ILE A 455 -5.84 15.22 -6.18
C ILE A 455 -4.55 15.15 -5.40
N GLU A 456 -3.40 15.18 -6.09
CA GLU A 456 -2.08 15.11 -5.45
C GLU A 456 -1.86 16.27 -4.48
N ILE A 457 -2.28 17.50 -4.85
CA ILE A 457 -2.23 18.68 -3.98
C ILE A 457 -3.15 18.51 -2.77
N LEU A 458 -4.41 18.09 -2.97
CA LEU A 458 -5.37 17.96 -1.86
C LEU A 458 -5.03 16.81 -0.92
N CYS A 459 -4.34 15.79 -1.42
CA CYS A 459 -3.91 14.62 -0.67
C CYS A 459 -2.41 14.64 -0.33
N HIS A 460 -1.76 15.81 -0.38
CA HIS A 460 -0.36 16.03 0.03
C HIS A 460 0.63 15.00 -0.53
N ASP A 461 0.58 14.74 -1.83
CA ASP A 461 1.50 13.85 -2.54
C ASP A 461 1.59 12.42 -1.95
N ILE A 462 0.55 11.94 -1.25
CA ILE A 462 0.50 10.57 -0.69
C ILE A 462 0.70 9.48 -1.76
N ASN A 463 0.44 9.81 -3.01
CA ASN A 463 0.65 8.94 -4.14
C ASN A 463 2.14 8.66 -4.46
N VAL A 464 3.04 9.48 -3.93
CA VAL A 464 4.49 9.30 -3.97
C VAL A 464 4.91 8.31 -2.87
N HIS A 465 4.43 7.08 -3.02
CA HIS A 465 4.32 6.14 -1.91
C HIS A 465 5.56 5.27 -1.68
N ILE A 466 6.37 5.04 -2.73
CA ILE A 466 7.62 4.27 -2.60
C ILE A 466 8.57 4.91 -1.57
N PRO A 467 9.01 6.18 -1.70
CA PRO A 467 9.90 6.78 -0.70
C PRO A 467 9.26 6.84 0.69
N HIS A 468 7.93 6.97 0.77
CA HIS A 468 7.21 6.89 2.04
C HIS A 468 7.36 5.51 2.71
N HIS A 469 7.29 4.40 1.97
CA HIS A 469 7.54 3.07 2.51
C HIS A 469 9.01 2.83 2.86
N ILE A 470 9.94 3.34 2.04
CA ILE A 470 11.38 3.26 2.33
C ILE A 470 11.70 3.95 3.66
N SER A 471 11.11 5.11 3.92
CA SER A 471 11.20 5.74 5.22
C SER A 471 9.99 6.64 5.49
N PRO A 472 9.09 6.26 6.41
CA PRO A 472 7.89 7.04 6.68
C PRO A 472 8.20 8.37 7.41
N LYS A 473 9.45 8.56 7.85
CA LYS A 473 9.95 9.82 8.43
C LYS A 473 10.15 10.93 7.41
N ILE A 474 10.09 10.63 6.12
CA ILE A 474 10.14 11.66 5.07
C ILE A 474 8.81 12.41 5.10
N PRO A 475 8.80 13.74 5.34
CA PRO A 475 7.57 14.52 5.30
C PRO A 475 6.96 14.49 3.89
N SER A 476 5.63 14.51 3.79
CA SER A 476 4.88 14.48 2.53
C SER A 476 5.42 15.45 1.47
N TYR A 477 5.69 16.70 1.85
CA TYR A 477 6.19 17.75 0.95
C TYR A 477 7.62 17.53 0.43
N ASN A 478 8.34 16.51 0.92
CA ASN A 478 9.66 16.11 0.43
C ASN A 478 9.62 14.80 -0.37
N LEU A 479 8.48 14.10 -0.46
CA LEU A 479 8.38 12.78 -1.10
C LEU A 479 8.80 12.82 -2.58
N ARG A 480 8.43 13.86 -3.33
CA ARG A 480 8.83 13.99 -4.75
C ARG A 480 10.34 14.08 -4.94
N ALA A 481 11.02 14.81 -4.06
CA ALA A 481 12.48 14.92 -4.11
C ALA A 481 13.15 13.57 -3.76
N ALA A 482 12.58 12.84 -2.81
CA ALA A 482 13.03 11.49 -2.47
C ALA A 482 12.79 10.51 -3.62
N HIS A 483 11.61 10.55 -4.26
CA HIS A 483 11.26 9.69 -5.40
C HIS A 483 12.21 9.91 -6.57
N LYS A 484 12.53 11.16 -6.90
CA LYS A 484 13.51 11.49 -7.94
C LYS A 484 14.88 10.85 -7.66
N SER A 485 15.35 10.90 -6.41
CA SER A 485 16.60 10.23 -6.03
C SER A 485 16.50 8.70 -6.14
N LEU A 486 15.35 8.11 -5.83
CA LEU A 486 15.12 6.67 -6.03
C LEU A 486 15.10 6.31 -7.50
N GLN A 487 14.53 7.14 -8.38
CA GLN A 487 14.56 6.91 -9.82
C GLN A 487 16.00 6.92 -10.36
N GLU A 488 16.83 7.85 -9.90
CA GLU A 488 18.24 7.95 -10.29
C GLU A 488 19.07 6.73 -9.81
N ASN A 489 18.86 6.27 -8.57
CA ASN A 489 19.69 5.25 -7.94
C ASN A 489 19.15 3.81 -8.13
N TRP A 490 17.84 3.65 -8.22
CA TRP A 490 17.12 2.37 -8.15
C TRP A 490 16.01 2.22 -9.21
N GLY A 491 15.95 3.13 -10.19
CA GLY A 491 14.82 3.27 -11.12
C GLY A 491 14.33 1.98 -11.76
N LYS A 492 15.23 1.08 -12.15
CA LYS A 492 14.89 -0.21 -12.79
C LYS A 492 14.12 -1.18 -11.89
N TYR A 493 14.13 -0.98 -10.58
CA TYR A 493 13.44 -1.83 -9.60
C TYR A 493 12.08 -1.26 -9.17
N LEU A 494 11.76 -0.03 -9.57
CA LEU A 494 10.54 0.66 -9.14
C LEU A 494 9.33 0.20 -9.94
N ASN A 495 8.17 0.15 -9.28
CA ASN A 495 6.88 -0.01 -9.93
C ASN A 495 6.20 1.35 -10.08
N GLU A 496 5.97 1.77 -11.32
CA GLU A 496 5.39 3.08 -11.62
C GLU A 496 4.11 2.91 -12.44
N ALA A 497 3.10 3.69 -12.08
CA ALA A 497 1.81 3.73 -12.75
C ALA A 497 1.29 5.17 -12.84
N SER A 498 0.32 5.37 -13.72
CA SER A 498 -0.52 6.56 -13.79
C SER A 498 -1.93 6.05 -13.63
N TRP A 499 -2.73 6.70 -12.79
CA TRP A 499 -4.06 6.21 -12.51
C TRP A 499 -4.86 6.05 -13.80
N ASN A 500 -5.45 4.87 -14.00
CA ASN A 500 -6.28 4.57 -15.15
C ASN A 500 -7.29 3.45 -14.87
N TRP A 501 -8.24 3.28 -15.79
CA TRP A 501 -9.31 2.29 -15.61
C TRP A 501 -8.83 0.85 -15.74
N ARG A 502 -7.85 0.57 -16.61
CA ARG A 502 -7.24 -0.76 -16.74
C ARG A 502 -6.57 -1.21 -15.43
N LEU A 503 -5.83 -0.31 -14.78
CA LEU A 503 -5.22 -0.54 -13.47
C LEU A 503 -6.28 -0.88 -12.42
N MET A 504 -7.30 -0.05 -12.29
CA MET A 504 -8.38 -0.29 -11.33
C MET A 504 -9.13 -1.59 -11.64
N LYS A 505 -9.43 -1.87 -12.91
CA LYS A 505 -10.09 -3.11 -13.33
C LYS A 505 -9.26 -4.33 -12.96
N THR A 506 -7.95 -4.29 -13.20
CA THR A 506 -7.02 -5.37 -12.83
C THR A 506 -7.11 -5.66 -11.33
N ILE A 507 -6.93 -4.64 -10.49
CA ILE A 507 -6.93 -4.78 -9.03
C ILE A 507 -8.28 -5.33 -8.54
N LEU A 508 -9.39 -4.79 -9.03
CA LEU A 508 -10.74 -5.13 -8.57
C LEU A 508 -11.25 -6.49 -9.08
N THR A 509 -10.60 -7.08 -10.10
CA THR A 509 -11.12 -8.30 -10.73
C THR A 509 -10.14 -9.48 -10.71
N VAL A 510 -8.87 -9.25 -10.41
CA VAL A 510 -7.82 -10.29 -10.36
C VAL A 510 -7.34 -10.55 -8.94
N CYS A 511 -7.00 -9.50 -8.19
CA CYS A 511 -6.28 -9.62 -6.91
C CYS A 511 -7.18 -9.98 -5.72
N HIS A 512 -7.65 -11.23 -5.63
CA HIS A 512 -8.66 -11.64 -4.63
C HIS A 512 -8.17 -12.65 -3.59
N VAL A 513 -7.95 -13.90 -3.99
CA VAL A 513 -7.59 -15.01 -3.09
C VAL A 513 -6.09 -15.21 -3.14
N TYR A 514 -5.46 -15.44 -1.99
CA TYR A 514 -4.03 -15.72 -1.93
C TYR A 514 -3.68 -17.00 -2.66
N ASP A 515 -2.63 -16.95 -3.48
CA ASP A 515 -2.04 -18.11 -4.13
C ASP A 515 -0.51 -18.01 -4.10
N LYS A 516 0.18 -19.12 -3.82
CA LYS A 516 1.64 -19.10 -3.64
C LYS A 516 2.37 -18.93 -4.97
N GLU A 517 1.86 -19.51 -6.06
CA GLU A 517 2.53 -19.47 -7.36
C GLU A 517 2.16 -18.23 -8.16
N GLN A 518 0.89 -17.81 -8.09
CA GLN A 518 0.34 -16.71 -8.89
C GLN A 518 0.20 -15.38 -8.14
N ASN A 519 0.55 -15.35 -6.84
CA ASN A 519 0.24 -14.29 -5.85
C ASN A 519 -1.26 -14.14 -5.55
N TYR A 520 -2.08 -14.12 -6.60
CA TYR A 520 -3.53 -13.96 -6.50
C TYR A 520 -4.25 -14.84 -7.51
N VAL A 521 -5.39 -15.39 -7.07
CA VAL A 521 -6.38 -16.02 -7.95
C VAL A 521 -7.69 -15.25 -7.87
N SER A 522 -8.35 -15.09 -9.01
CA SER A 522 -9.60 -14.34 -9.12
C SER A 522 -10.81 -15.15 -8.61
N PHE A 523 -11.81 -14.49 -8.03
CA PHE A 523 -13.00 -15.20 -7.54
C PHE A 523 -13.75 -15.97 -8.65
N ASP A 524 -13.77 -15.47 -9.88
CA ASP A 524 -14.45 -16.15 -10.99
C ASP A 524 -13.69 -17.36 -11.53
N GLU A 525 -12.44 -17.57 -11.11
CA GLU A 525 -11.70 -18.81 -11.32
C GLU A 525 -12.00 -19.84 -10.22
N VAL A 526 -11.98 -19.45 -8.95
CA VAL A 526 -12.22 -20.37 -7.81
C VAL A 526 -13.69 -20.66 -7.54
N ALA A 527 -14.60 -19.75 -7.92
CA ALA A 527 -16.03 -19.86 -7.70
C ALA A 527 -16.83 -19.27 -8.89
N PRO A 528 -16.75 -19.88 -10.08
CA PRO A 528 -17.32 -19.32 -11.32
C PRO A 528 -18.85 -19.13 -11.26
N GLU A 529 -19.57 -20.00 -10.58
CA GLU A 529 -21.05 -19.95 -10.50
C GLU A 529 -21.54 -18.83 -9.57
N GLU A 530 -20.76 -18.46 -8.55
CA GLU A 530 -21.13 -17.45 -7.55
C GLU A 530 -20.59 -16.04 -7.87
N SER A 531 -19.58 -15.95 -8.73
CA SER A 531 -18.85 -14.72 -9.06
C SER A 531 -19.50 -13.86 -10.14
N GLY A 532 -20.85 -13.86 -10.21
CA GLY A 532 -21.61 -13.06 -11.18
C GLY A 532 -21.30 -11.55 -11.09
N SER A 533 -21.07 -11.04 -9.89
CA SER A 533 -20.69 -9.63 -9.67
C SER A 533 -19.31 -9.29 -10.23
N ILE A 534 -18.34 -10.20 -10.12
CA ILE A 534 -16.99 -10.01 -10.71
C ILE A 534 -17.04 -10.07 -12.24
N LYS A 535 -17.79 -11.04 -12.79
CA LYS A 535 -18.03 -11.13 -14.24
C LYS A 535 -18.69 -9.85 -14.77
N PHE A 536 -19.64 -9.30 -14.03
CA PHE A 536 -20.25 -8.01 -14.34
C PHE A 536 -19.22 -6.87 -14.34
N LEU A 537 -18.39 -6.75 -13.29
CA LEU A 537 -17.32 -5.75 -13.24
C LEU A 537 -16.35 -5.87 -14.43
N LYS A 538 -15.88 -7.08 -14.75
CA LYS A 538 -15.01 -7.33 -15.91
C LYS A 538 -15.66 -6.87 -17.23
N LYS A 539 -16.98 -6.98 -17.35
CA LYS A 539 -17.73 -6.56 -18.53
C LYS A 539 -17.93 -5.05 -18.63
N VAL A 540 -18.18 -4.36 -17.52
CA VAL A 540 -18.57 -2.93 -17.54
C VAL A 540 -17.43 -1.96 -17.30
N MET A 541 -16.36 -2.41 -16.62
CA MET A 541 -15.22 -1.54 -16.36
C MET A 541 -14.41 -1.33 -17.65
N PRO A 542 -14.01 -0.08 -17.97
CA PRO A 542 -13.23 0.19 -19.16
C PRO A 542 -11.85 -0.46 -19.12
N ASP A 543 -11.33 -0.81 -20.29
CA ASP A 543 -10.00 -1.40 -20.46
C ASP A 543 -8.94 -0.39 -20.87
N TYR A 544 -9.24 0.90 -21.06
CA TYR A 544 -8.20 1.85 -21.48
C TYR A 544 -7.31 2.28 -20.32
N ALA A 545 -6.02 2.44 -20.62
CA ALA A 545 -5.02 3.01 -19.76
C ALA A 545 -4.94 4.53 -19.94
#